data_AF-A0A9W4I7P1-F1
#
_entry.id   AF-A0A9W4I7P1-F1
#
_cell.length_a   1.000
_cell.length_b   1.000
_cell.length_c   1.000
_cell.angle_alpha   90.00
_cell.angle_beta   90.00
_cell.angle_gamma   90.00
#
_symmetry.space_group_name_H-M   'P 1'
#
loop_
_entity.id
_entity.type
_entity.pdbx_description
1 polymer ?
#
loop_
_entity_poly.entity_id
_entity_poly.type
_entity_poly.pdbx_seq_one_letter_code
_entity_poly.pdbx_strand_id
1 'polypeptide(L)'
;MEIISSLPGFSVGYFPFRAQHQILQVIQRQLENHAFRFLQQWLLSESLAAGWTCPEALELHKFFRFLKFHQKKVKDECFQLTLTALTAWCRVITSIRHAAVHRIPHDRKTILKMLRVAIKFSKRIAGFRDTKSLCRIQNLVKTALSEFDQLTAQLKQKALLQISLCEARPQHLDRRLILLPEAVKRVLQSSEDDFVSKVEQFLRAEFKNS
;
A
#
# COMPACT_ATOMS: atom_id res chain seq x y z
N MET A 1 21.26 -23.08 -14.30
CA MET A 1 20.62 -21.86 -14.82
C MET A 1 19.63 -21.40 -13.76
N GLU A 2 19.70 -20.15 -13.29
CA GLU A 2 18.54 -19.55 -12.60
C GLU A 2 17.36 -19.72 -13.55
N ILE A 3 16.33 -20.42 -13.09
CA ILE A 3 15.17 -20.65 -13.93
C ILE A 3 14.51 -19.28 -14.04
N ILE A 4 14.45 -18.71 -15.25
CA ILE A 4 13.88 -17.37 -15.47
C ILE A 4 12.51 -17.22 -14.79
N SER A 5 11.74 -18.31 -14.64
CA SER A 5 10.47 -18.36 -13.92
C SER A 5 10.53 -18.13 -12.40
N SER A 6 11.70 -18.22 -11.76
CA SER A 6 11.90 -17.96 -10.32
C SER A 6 12.21 -16.49 -10.01
N LEU A 7 12.31 -15.62 -11.02
CA LEU A 7 12.53 -14.19 -10.80
C LEU A 7 11.34 -13.58 -10.04
N PRO A 8 11.56 -12.77 -8.98
CA PRO A 8 10.50 -12.21 -8.14
C PRO A 8 9.41 -11.48 -8.93
N GLY A 9 9.79 -10.73 -9.97
CA GLY A 9 8.86 -10.00 -10.84
C GLY A 9 7.88 -10.88 -11.61
N PHE A 10 8.12 -12.19 -11.74
CA PHE A 10 7.16 -13.14 -12.31
C PHE A 10 6.30 -13.87 -11.28
N SER A 11 6.51 -13.61 -9.99
CA SER A 11 5.72 -14.19 -8.92
C SER A 11 4.30 -13.64 -8.94
N VAL A 12 3.31 -14.54 -8.82
CA VAL A 12 1.91 -14.17 -8.73
C VAL A 12 1.69 -13.35 -7.46
N GLY A 13 1.20 -12.11 -7.64
CA GLY A 13 0.99 -11.21 -6.51
C GLY A 13 2.23 -10.42 -6.09
N TYR A 14 3.29 -10.40 -6.90
CA TYR A 14 4.40 -9.48 -6.72
C TYR A 14 3.92 -8.03 -6.71
N PHE A 15 4.55 -7.23 -5.86
CA PHE A 15 4.33 -5.79 -5.74
C PHE A 15 5.68 -5.17 -5.39
N PRO A 16 6.22 -4.25 -6.22
CA PRO A 16 7.50 -3.59 -5.95
C PRO A 16 7.57 -2.97 -4.54
N PHE A 17 8.52 -3.44 -3.74
CA PHE A 17 8.61 -3.11 -2.31
C PHE A 17 8.71 -1.60 -2.04
N ARG A 18 9.50 -0.87 -2.82
CA ARG A 18 9.66 0.58 -2.66
C ARG A 18 8.34 1.32 -2.82
N ALA A 19 7.53 0.92 -3.80
CA ALA A 19 6.20 1.50 -3.98
C ALA A 19 5.24 1.10 -2.83
N GLN A 20 5.31 -0.14 -2.33
CA GLN A 20 4.53 -0.53 -1.14
C GLN A 20 4.81 0.40 0.03
N HIS A 21 6.09 0.65 0.31
CA HIS A 21 6.50 1.48 1.43
C HIS A 21 6.01 2.93 1.28
N GLN A 22 6.19 3.54 0.11
CA GLN A 22 5.70 4.90 -0.16
C GLN A 22 4.18 5.02 0.03
N ILE A 23 3.43 4.03 -0.47
CA ILE A 23 1.98 3.99 -0.32
C ILE A 23 1.58 3.84 1.15
N LEU A 24 2.21 2.92 1.88
CA LEU A 24 1.90 2.68 3.30
C LEU A 24 2.20 3.89 4.18
N GLN A 25 3.29 4.63 3.91
CA GLN A 25 3.61 5.87 4.61
C GLN A 25 2.53 6.93 4.41
N VAL A 26 2.08 7.14 3.17
CA VAL A 26 1.03 8.11 2.87
C VAL A 26 -0.29 7.69 3.50
N ILE A 27 -0.67 6.41 3.42
CA ILE A 27 -1.88 5.91 4.08
C ILE A 27 -1.80 6.13 5.58
N GLN A 28 -0.66 5.81 6.22
CA GLN A 28 -0.48 6.03 7.65
C GLN A 28 -0.70 7.51 8.02
N ARG A 29 -0.04 8.44 7.33
CA ARG A 29 -0.16 9.89 7.59
C ARG A 29 -1.61 10.37 7.44
N GLN A 30 -2.31 9.93 6.41
CA GLN A 30 -3.72 10.29 6.20
C GLN A 30 -4.62 9.74 7.32
N LEU A 31 -4.40 8.49 7.74
CA LEU A 31 -5.15 7.89 8.85
C LEU A 31 -4.90 8.61 10.17
N GLU A 32 -3.65 9.00 10.44
CA GLU A 32 -3.26 9.77 11.63
C GLU A 32 -3.93 11.16 11.62
N ASN A 33 -3.92 11.85 10.48
CA ASN A 33 -4.61 13.13 10.30
C ASN A 33 -6.12 13.02 10.54
N HIS A 34 -6.77 12.01 9.96
CA HIS A 34 -8.21 11.80 10.15
C HIS A 34 -8.54 11.43 11.59
N ALA A 35 -7.76 10.54 12.21
CA ALA A 35 -7.92 10.14 13.59
C ALA A 35 -7.76 11.32 14.54
N PHE A 36 -6.76 12.18 14.30
CA PHE A 36 -6.49 13.35 15.10
C PHE A 36 -7.66 14.34 15.05
N ARG A 37 -8.12 14.70 13.85
CA ARG A 37 -9.28 15.61 13.68
C ARG A 37 -10.53 15.05 14.35
N PHE A 38 -10.75 13.74 14.26
CA PHE A 38 -11.85 13.09 14.97
C PHE A 38 -11.74 13.24 16.50
N LEU A 39 -10.55 13.06 17.07
CA LEU A 39 -10.37 13.29 18.51
C LEU A 39 -10.55 14.75 18.91
N GLN A 40 -10.05 15.70 18.10
CA GLN A 40 -10.24 17.12 18.37
C GLN A 40 -11.72 17.51 18.38
N GLN A 41 -12.56 16.81 17.62
CA GLN A 41 -14.01 17.03 17.60
C GLN A 41 -14.72 16.46 18.85
N TRP A 42 -14.33 15.26 19.30
CA TRP A 42 -15.13 14.52 20.29
C TRP A 42 -14.50 14.43 21.69
N LEU A 43 -13.17 14.52 21.79
CA LEU A 43 -12.39 14.23 22.99
C LEU A 43 -11.19 15.19 23.09
N LEU A 44 -11.43 16.48 22.84
CA LEU A 44 -10.40 17.52 22.79
C LEU A 44 -9.56 17.54 24.07
N SER A 45 -10.21 17.71 25.22
CA SER A 45 -9.57 17.78 26.54
C SER A 45 -8.71 16.56 26.85
N GLU A 46 -9.23 15.36 26.55
CA GLU A 46 -8.57 14.09 26.81
C GLU A 46 -7.37 13.90 25.87
N SER A 47 -7.51 14.31 24.60
CA SER A 47 -6.43 14.19 23.63
C SER A 47 -5.25 15.09 23.98
N LEU A 48 -5.52 16.31 24.46
CA LEU A 48 -4.50 17.23 24.97
C LEU A 48 -3.84 16.68 26.24
N ALA A 49 -4.62 16.14 27.18
CA ALA A 49 -4.10 15.52 28.39
C ALA A 49 -3.22 14.29 28.10
N ALA A 50 -3.47 13.59 27.00
CA ALA A 50 -2.63 12.48 26.52
C ALA A 50 -1.39 12.94 25.73
N GLY A 51 -1.17 14.25 25.58
CA GLY A 51 -0.04 14.81 24.84
C GLY A 51 -0.17 14.71 23.32
N TRP A 52 -1.36 14.45 22.79
CA TRP A 52 -1.60 14.42 21.34
C TRP A 52 -1.88 15.83 20.84
N THR A 53 -0.80 16.56 20.56
CA THR A 53 -0.83 17.94 20.07
C THR A 53 -0.83 18.02 18.55
N CYS A 54 -0.41 16.96 17.85
CA CYS A 54 -0.41 16.87 16.40
C CYS A 54 -0.77 15.45 15.92
N PRO A 55 -1.11 15.28 14.62
CA PRO A 55 -1.38 13.97 14.03
C PRO A 55 -0.25 12.96 14.19
N GLU A 56 1.00 13.39 14.05
CA GLU A 56 2.18 12.51 14.13
C GLU A 56 2.41 11.96 15.54
N ALA A 57 2.02 12.72 16.57
CA ALA A 57 2.04 12.27 17.97
C ALA A 57 0.95 11.22 18.25
N LEU A 58 -0.09 11.17 17.42
CA LEU A 58 -1.15 10.17 17.54
C LEU A 58 -0.64 8.83 17.03
N GLU A 59 -0.53 7.87 17.94
CA GLU A 59 -0.23 6.50 17.57
C GLU A 59 -1.52 5.72 17.27
N LEU A 60 -1.73 5.30 16.01
CA LEU A 60 -2.97 4.62 15.59
C LEU A 60 -3.36 3.40 16.45
N HIS A 61 -2.39 2.70 17.04
CA HIS A 61 -2.66 1.57 17.92
C HIS A 61 -3.03 1.98 19.36
N LYS A 62 -2.66 3.19 19.79
CA LYS A 62 -3.12 3.81 21.04
C LYS A 62 -4.51 4.46 20.86
N PHE A 63 -4.79 5.01 19.67
CA PHE A 63 -6.08 5.62 19.33
C PHE A 63 -7.30 4.74 19.67
N PHE A 64 -7.32 3.47 19.26
CA PHE A 64 -8.47 2.59 19.57
C PHE A 64 -8.64 2.32 21.07
N ARG A 65 -7.53 2.17 21.80
CA ARG A 65 -7.55 1.98 23.27
C ARG A 65 -8.06 3.24 23.97
N PHE A 66 -7.61 4.39 23.51
CA PHE A 66 -8.02 5.70 24.01
C PHE A 66 -9.52 5.94 23.81
N LEU A 67 -10.04 5.69 22.61
CA LEU A 67 -11.48 5.83 22.33
C LEU A 67 -12.33 4.93 23.25
N LYS A 68 -11.92 3.67 23.44
CA LYS A 68 -12.62 2.73 24.32
C LYS A 68 -12.60 3.20 25.78
N PHE A 69 -11.46 3.71 26.25
CA PHE A 69 -11.31 4.21 27.62
C PHE A 69 -12.21 5.43 27.88
N HIS A 70 -12.30 6.35 26.93
CA HIS A 70 -13.11 7.57 27.06
C HIS A 70 -14.54 7.45 26.51
N GLN A 71 -14.98 6.27 26.07
CA GLN A 71 -16.27 6.10 25.39
C GLN A 71 -17.47 6.64 26.18
N LYS A 72 -17.44 6.56 27.51
CA LYS A 72 -18.54 7.00 28.38
C LYS A 72 -18.64 8.52 28.52
N LYS A 73 -17.59 9.27 28.11
CA LYS A 73 -17.56 10.73 28.16
C LYS A 73 -18.38 11.38 27.04
N VAL A 74 -18.57 10.66 25.93
CA VAL A 74 -19.32 11.15 24.77
C VAL A 74 -20.66 10.41 24.71
N LYS A 75 -21.75 11.09 25.01
CA LYS A 75 -23.11 10.50 24.97
C LYS A 75 -23.74 10.51 23.58
N ASP A 76 -23.09 11.12 22.60
CA ASP A 76 -23.57 11.24 21.24
C ASP A 76 -23.70 9.87 20.55
N GLU A 77 -24.87 9.62 19.94
CA GLU A 77 -25.17 8.35 19.28
C GLU A 77 -24.30 8.11 18.06
N CYS A 78 -23.99 9.15 17.28
CA CYS A 78 -23.13 9.06 16.10
C CYS A 78 -21.71 8.63 16.51
N PHE A 79 -21.20 9.16 17.62
CA PHE A 79 -19.92 8.72 18.19
C PHE A 79 -19.95 7.24 18.60
N GLN A 80 -20.98 6.78 19.31
CA GLN A 80 -21.07 5.39 19.77
C GLN A 80 -21.21 4.40 18.59
N LEU A 81 -22.02 4.74 17.59
CA LEU A 81 -22.14 3.98 16.34
C LEU A 81 -20.83 3.96 15.56
N THR A 82 -20.06 5.05 15.61
CA THR A 82 -18.74 5.13 14.99
C THR A 82 -17.76 4.21 15.71
N LEU A 83 -17.65 4.32 17.03
CA LEU A 83 -16.75 3.50 17.85
C LEU A 83 -16.96 2.00 17.63
N THR A 84 -18.22 1.54 17.63
CA THR A 84 -18.58 0.14 17.38
C THR A 84 -18.05 -0.34 16.02
N ALA A 85 -18.24 0.45 14.96
CA ALA A 85 -17.75 0.11 13.63
C ALA A 85 -16.21 0.06 13.54
N LEU A 86 -15.52 0.93 14.28
CA LEU A 86 -14.06 1.02 14.27
C LEU A 86 -13.38 -0.22 14.87
N THR A 87 -14.01 -0.91 15.81
CA THR A 87 -13.43 -2.10 16.46
C THR A 87 -13.08 -3.20 15.45
N ALA A 88 -13.90 -3.38 14.41
CA ALA A 88 -13.69 -4.36 13.35
C ALA A 88 -12.42 -4.09 12.51
N TRP A 89 -11.89 -2.86 12.54
CA TRP A 89 -10.76 -2.43 11.72
C TRP A 89 -9.46 -2.25 12.50
N CYS A 90 -9.53 -2.30 13.84
CA CYS A 90 -8.40 -2.05 14.75
C CYS A 90 -7.13 -2.81 14.37
N ARG A 91 -7.23 -4.12 14.12
CA ARG A 91 -6.08 -4.97 13.76
C ARG A 91 -5.44 -4.54 12.44
N VAL A 92 -6.23 -4.24 11.42
CA VAL A 92 -5.71 -3.88 10.10
C VAL A 92 -5.10 -2.48 10.12
N ILE A 93 -5.74 -1.51 10.77
CA ILE A 93 -5.21 -0.14 10.90
C ILE A 93 -3.90 -0.13 11.68
N THR A 94 -3.82 -0.91 12.77
CA THR A 94 -2.57 -1.08 13.53
C THR A 94 -1.48 -1.73 12.67
N SER A 95 -1.83 -2.72 11.85
CA SER A 95 -0.91 -3.38 10.93
C SER A 95 -0.37 -2.44 9.85
N ILE A 96 -1.14 -1.45 9.40
CA ILE A 96 -0.67 -0.44 8.42
C ILE A 96 0.49 0.36 8.99
N ARG A 97 0.34 0.87 10.23
CA ARG A 97 1.42 1.61 10.90
C ARG A 97 2.65 0.72 11.09
N HIS A 98 2.46 -0.51 11.57
CA HIS A 98 3.55 -1.44 11.78
C HIS A 98 4.30 -1.72 10.45
N ALA A 99 3.57 -1.96 9.36
CA ALA A 99 4.14 -2.20 8.04
C ALA A 99 4.91 -0.98 7.49
N ALA A 100 4.36 0.23 7.67
CA ALA A 100 4.98 1.47 7.25
C ALA A 100 6.28 1.77 8.03
N VAL A 101 6.23 1.65 9.36
CA VAL A 101 7.37 1.99 10.24
C VAL A 101 8.50 0.97 10.13
N HIS A 102 8.19 -0.33 10.15
CA HIS A 102 9.20 -1.38 10.14
C HIS A 102 9.53 -1.88 8.72
N ARG A 103 8.97 -1.23 7.69
CA ARG A 103 9.22 -1.55 6.27
C ARG A 103 9.01 -3.03 5.95
N ILE A 104 7.91 -3.59 6.45
CA ILE A 104 7.63 -5.02 6.29
C ILE A 104 7.00 -5.24 4.90
N PRO A 105 7.59 -6.08 4.04
CA PRO A 105 7.00 -6.41 2.74
C PRO A 105 5.72 -7.21 2.93
N HIS A 106 4.71 -6.89 2.12
CA HIS A 106 3.44 -7.62 2.11
C HIS A 106 3.10 -8.07 0.70
N ASP A 107 2.26 -9.11 0.61
CA ASP A 107 1.68 -9.50 -0.66
C ASP A 107 0.65 -8.46 -1.14
N ARG A 108 0.40 -8.47 -2.44
CA ARG A 108 -0.56 -7.58 -3.10
C ARG A 108 -1.96 -7.62 -2.49
N LYS A 109 -2.48 -8.79 -2.13
CA LYS A 109 -3.84 -8.92 -1.58
C LYS A 109 -3.92 -8.23 -0.23
N THR A 110 -2.86 -8.34 0.57
CA THR A 110 -2.75 -7.68 1.88
C THR A 110 -2.69 -6.15 1.74
N ILE A 111 -1.88 -5.61 0.82
CA ILE A 111 -1.85 -4.15 0.56
C ILE A 111 -3.22 -3.63 0.10
N LEU A 112 -3.88 -4.32 -0.83
CA LEU A 112 -5.22 -3.94 -1.29
C LEU A 112 -6.29 -4.05 -0.19
N LYS A 113 -6.14 -4.99 0.75
CA LYS A 113 -7.00 -5.09 1.95
C LYS A 113 -6.75 -3.90 2.88
N MET A 114 -5.50 -3.56 3.16
CA MET A 114 -5.12 -2.40 3.97
C MET A 114 -5.71 -1.11 3.39
N LEU A 115 -5.55 -0.85 2.10
CA LEU A 115 -6.16 0.30 1.40
C LEU A 115 -7.68 0.35 1.56
N ARG A 116 -8.37 -0.78 1.34
CA ARG A 116 -9.84 -0.85 1.49
C ARG A 116 -10.28 -0.52 2.91
N VAL A 117 -9.59 -1.05 3.92
CA VAL A 117 -9.90 -0.77 5.32
C VAL A 117 -9.58 0.68 5.69
N ALA A 118 -8.46 1.23 5.21
CA ALA A 118 -8.10 2.63 5.41
C ALA A 118 -9.16 3.60 4.85
N ILE A 119 -9.71 3.31 3.67
CA ILE A 119 -10.81 4.08 3.08
C ILE A 119 -12.07 3.97 3.94
N LYS A 120 -12.46 2.76 4.36
CA LYS A 120 -13.65 2.56 5.22
C LYS A 120 -13.52 3.29 6.55
N PHE A 121 -12.35 3.18 7.18
CA PHE A 121 -12.00 3.90 8.41
C PHE A 121 -12.14 5.40 8.21
N SER A 122 -11.46 5.96 7.21
CA SER A 122 -11.48 7.41 6.95
C SER A 122 -12.88 7.91 6.60
N LYS A 123 -13.68 7.16 5.85
CA LYS A 123 -15.08 7.53 5.54
C LYS A 123 -15.91 7.61 6.80
N ARG A 124 -15.64 6.74 7.78
CA ARG A 124 -16.40 6.69 9.02
C ARG A 124 -16.06 7.85 9.95
N ILE A 125 -14.81 8.29 10.01
CA ILE A 125 -14.37 9.30 10.99
C ILE A 125 -14.16 10.71 10.43
N ALA A 126 -13.90 10.85 9.13
CA ALA A 126 -13.64 12.14 8.47
C ALA A 126 -14.63 12.45 7.33
N GLY A 127 -15.52 11.50 7.00
CA GLY A 127 -16.50 11.66 5.94
C GLY A 127 -15.93 11.52 4.53
N PHE A 128 -16.77 11.70 3.51
CA PHE A 128 -16.44 11.36 2.13
C PHE A 128 -15.39 12.27 1.48
N ARG A 129 -15.42 13.59 1.77
CA ARG A 129 -14.50 14.56 1.16
C ARG A 129 -13.03 14.22 1.47
N ASP A 130 -12.77 13.85 2.71
CA ASP A 130 -11.42 13.56 3.21
C ASP A 130 -10.92 12.17 2.78
N THR A 131 -11.75 11.36 2.12
CA THR A 131 -11.35 10.03 1.60
C THR A 131 -11.00 10.00 0.12
N LYS A 132 -11.17 11.11 -0.60
CA LYS A 132 -10.95 11.16 -2.05
C LYS A 132 -9.52 10.78 -2.42
N SER A 133 -8.54 11.28 -1.67
CA SER A 133 -7.12 10.99 -1.87
C SER A 133 -6.82 9.49 -1.75
N LEU A 134 -7.31 8.83 -0.69
CA LEU A 134 -7.16 7.38 -0.48
C LEU A 134 -7.84 6.55 -1.57
N CYS A 135 -9.02 6.98 -2.05
CA CYS A 135 -9.69 6.34 -3.19
C CYS A 135 -8.85 6.46 -4.48
N ARG A 136 -8.24 7.62 -4.74
CA ARG A 136 -7.37 7.81 -5.91
C ARG A 136 -6.10 6.96 -5.81
N ILE A 137 -5.48 6.85 -4.63
CA ILE A 137 -4.36 5.90 -4.41
C ILE A 137 -4.80 4.48 -4.75
N GLN A 138 -5.97 4.04 -4.26
CA GLN A 138 -6.45 2.68 -4.57
C GLN A 138 -6.62 2.47 -6.08
N ASN A 139 -7.16 3.44 -6.80
CA ASN A 139 -7.34 3.34 -8.25
C ASN A 139 -5.99 3.31 -8.97
N LEU A 140 -5.06 4.19 -8.61
CA LEU A 140 -3.69 4.17 -9.14
C LEU A 140 -3.05 2.79 -8.93
N VAL A 141 -3.09 2.27 -7.72
CA VAL A 141 -2.47 0.96 -7.38
C VAL A 141 -3.08 -0.15 -8.22
N LYS A 142 -4.42 -0.18 -8.39
CA LYS A 142 -5.08 -1.18 -9.23
C LYS A 142 -4.64 -1.06 -10.70
N THR A 143 -4.61 0.14 -11.24
CA THR A 143 -4.19 0.38 -12.64
C THR A 143 -2.73 0.00 -12.85
N ALA A 144 -1.82 0.50 -12.00
CA ALA A 144 -0.39 0.21 -12.10
C ALA A 144 -0.10 -1.29 -11.95
N LEU A 145 -0.81 -1.99 -11.06
CA LEU A 145 -0.66 -3.45 -10.92
C LEU A 145 -1.15 -4.20 -12.16
N SER A 146 -2.26 -3.75 -12.76
CA SER A 146 -2.77 -4.34 -14.00
C SER A 146 -1.79 -4.16 -15.16
N GLU A 147 -1.20 -2.96 -15.30
CA GLU A 147 -0.17 -2.69 -16.32
C GLU A 147 1.07 -3.57 -16.10
N PHE A 148 1.53 -3.67 -14.85
CA PHE A 148 2.67 -4.49 -14.47
C PHE A 148 2.42 -5.99 -14.75
N ASP A 149 1.24 -6.50 -14.44
CA ASP A 149 0.85 -7.89 -14.74
C ASP A 149 0.84 -8.18 -16.23
N GLN A 150 0.33 -7.25 -17.05
CA GLN A 150 0.32 -7.40 -18.50
C GLN A 150 1.74 -7.44 -19.06
N LEU A 151 2.61 -6.52 -18.62
CA LEU A 151 3.99 -6.46 -19.07
C LEU A 151 4.77 -7.71 -18.66
N THR A 152 4.65 -8.14 -17.41
CA THR A 152 5.35 -9.33 -16.91
C THR A 152 4.85 -10.62 -17.58
N ALA A 153 3.55 -10.74 -17.87
CA ALA A 153 3.01 -11.88 -18.62
C ALA A 153 3.58 -11.92 -20.06
N GLN A 154 3.61 -10.78 -20.75
CA GLN A 154 4.19 -10.69 -22.10
C GLN A 154 5.69 -11.01 -22.10
N LEU A 155 6.43 -10.50 -21.12
CA LEU A 155 7.86 -10.76 -20.99
C LEU A 155 8.13 -12.24 -20.71
N LYS A 156 7.35 -12.86 -19.82
CA LYS A 156 7.45 -14.29 -19.53
C LYS A 156 7.18 -15.14 -20.77
N GLN A 157 6.13 -14.81 -21.53
CA GLN A 157 5.82 -15.50 -22.79
C GLN A 157 6.96 -15.38 -23.80
N LYS A 158 7.49 -14.16 -24.01
CA LYS A 158 8.63 -13.93 -24.91
C LYS A 158 9.89 -14.68 -24.48
N ALA A 159 10.17 -14.72 -23.18
CA ALA A 159 11.31 -15.45 -22.64
C ALA A 159 11.18 -16.97 -22.88
N LEU A 160 10.00 -17.54 -22.61
CA LEU A 160 9.75 -18.98 -22.86
C LEU A 160 9.88 -19.34 -24.34
N LEU A 161 9.36 -18.49 -25.24
CA LEU A 161 9.53 -18.68 -26.69
C LEU A 161 11.00 -18.61 -27.12
N GLN A 162 11.81 -17.73 -26.52
CA GLN A 162 13.23 -17.67 -26.82
C GLN A 162 13.97 -18.93 -26.35
N ILE A 163 13.63 -19.45 -25.17
CA ILE A 163 14.20 -20.69 -24.64
C ILE A 163 13.92 -21.84 -25.61
N SER A 164 12.65 -22.04 -25.99
CA SER A 164 12.27 -23.14 -26.89
C SER A 164 12.93 -23.04 -28.27
N LEU A 165 13.08 -21.83 -28.81
CA LEU A 165 13.80 -21.59 -30.07
C LEU A 165 15.30 -21.94 -29.96
N CYS A 166 15.93 -21.63 -28.83
CA CYS A 166 17.34 -21.94 -28.60
C CYS A 166 17.55 -23.45 -28.43
N GLU A 167 16.66 -24.13 -27.70
CA GLU A 167 16.68 -25.59 -27.53
C GLU A 167 16.49 -26.33 -28.87
N ALA A 168 15.63 -25.81 -29.76
CA ALA A 168 15.42 -26.39 -31.09
C ALA A 168 16.57 -26.14 -32.08
N ARG A 169 17.43 -25.13 -31.85
CA ARG A 169 18.56 -24.78 -32.74
C ARG A 169 19.82 -24.39 -31.93
N PRO A 170 20.51 -25.36 -31.30
CA PRO A 170 21.59 -25.09 -30.35
C PRO A 170 22.81 -24.40 -30.99
N GLN A 171 23.21 -24.86 -32.18
CA GLN A 171 24.50 -24.58 -32.81
C GLN A 171 24.76 -23.09 -33.17
N HIS A 172 23.75 -22.22 -33.06
CA HIS A 172 23.87 -20.78 -33.36
C HIS A 172 23.34 -19.85 -32.25
N LEU A 173 22.78 -20.39 -31.17
CA LEU A 173 22.01 -19.60 -30.20
C LEU A 173 22.48 -19.74 -28.75
N ASP A 174 23.51 -20.55 -28.46
CA ASP A 174 24.05 -20.73 -27.10
C ASP A 174 24.39 -19.40 -26.41
N ARG A 175 25.03 -18.47 -27.14
CA ARG A 175 25.35 -17.13 -26.58
C ARG A 175 24.10 -16.33 -26.22
N ARG A 176 22.99 -16.49 -26.94
CA ARG A 176 21.71 -15.83 -26.62
C ARG A 176 21.05 -16.46 -25.39
N LEU A 177 21.10 -17.79 -25.26
CA LEU A 177 20.55 -18.49 -24.10
C LEU A 177 21.27 -18.08 -22.80
N ILE A 178 22.60 -17.90 -22.85
CA ILE A 178 23.41 -17.44 -21.72
C ILE A 178 23.05 -16.00 -21.30
N LEU A 179 22.77 -15.12 -22.26
CA LEU A 179 22.46 -13.70 -22.00
C LEU A 179 20.99 -13.43 -21.67
N LEU A 180 20.08 -14.36 -21.98
CA LEU A 180 18.65 -14.19 -21.83
C LEU A 180 18.22 -13.90 -20.38
N PRO A 181 18.70 -14.62 -19.34
CA PRO A 181 18.32 -14.33 -17.95
C PRO A 181 18.63 -12.89 -17.54
N GLU A 182 19.81 -12.39 -17.89
CA GLU A 182 20.24 -11.03 -17.57
C GLU A 182 19.42 -9.99 -18.35
N ALA A 183 19.11 -10.26 -19.62
CA ALA A 183 18.23 -9.39 -20.40
C ALA A 183 16.82 -9.31 -19.80
N VAL A 184 16.25 -10.44 -19.39
CA VAL A 184 14.93 -10.49 -18.73
C VAL A 184 14.96 -9.75 -17.40
N LYS A 185 16.01 -9.96 -16.59
CA LYS A 185 16.21 -9.26 -15.31
C LYS A 185 16.25 -7.74 -15.49
N ARG A 186 16.98 -7.23 -16.50
CA ARG A 186 17.04 -5.80 -16.79
C ARG A 186 15.68 -5.22 -17.18
N VAL A 187 14.91 -5.93 -18.01
CA VAL A 187 13.57 -5.46 -18.40
C VAL A 187 12.60 -5.48 -17.21
N LEU A 188 12.65 -6.52 -16.37
CA LEU A 188 11.87 -6.57 -15.12
C LEU A 188 12.22 -5.40 -14.21
N GLN A 189 13.52 -5.16 -13.97
CA GLN A 189 13.97 -4.07 -13.12
C GLN A 189 13.53 -2.71 -13.67
N SER A 190 13.67 -2.48 -14.97
CA SER A 190 13.16 -1.26 -15.61
C SER A 190 11.64 -1.10 -15.46
N SER A 191 10.87 -2.19 -15.51
CA SER A 191 9.43 -2.14 -15.29
C SER A 191 9.07 -1.85 -13.83
N GLU A 192 9.86 -2.36 -12.88
CA GLU A 192 9.69 -2.06 -11.46
C GLU A 192 10.02 -0.59 -11.17
N ASP A 193 11.07 -0.06 -11.78
CA ASP A 193 11.46 1.34 -11.66
C ASP A 193 10.40 2.28 -12.26
N ASP A 194 9.79 1.92 -13.39
CA ASP A 194 8.64 2.65 -13.97
C ASP A 194 7.43 2.63 -13.02
N PHE A 195 7.10 1.47 -12.46
CA PHE A 195 6.01 1.33 -11.49
C PHE A 195 6.25 2.23 -10.27
N VAL A 196 7.45 2.17 -9.69
CA VAL A 196 7.84 2.99 -8.54
C VAL A 196 7.78 4.48 -8.90
N SER A 197 8.27 4.86 -10.09
CA SER A 197 8.25 6.25 -10.56
C SER A 197 6.84 6.79 -10.72
N LYS A 198 5.92 6.01 -11.31
CA LYS A 198 4.49 6.37 -11.42
C LYS A 198 3.86 6.60 -10.05
N VAL A 199 4.11 5.70 -9.10
CA VAL A 199 3.61 5.83 -7.73
C VAL A 199 4.19 7.08 -7.06
N GLU A 200 5.50 7.29 -7.15
CA GLU A 200 6.18 8.43 -6.55
C GLU A 200 5.69 9.77 -7.13
N GLN A 201 5.56 9.87 -8.46
CA GLN A 201 5.04 11.07 -9.13
C GLN A 201 3.60 11.36 -8.73
N PHE A 202 2.74 10.33 -8.71
CA PHE A 202 1.35 10.48 -8.28
C PHE A 202 1.27 10.97 -6.84
N LEU A 203 1.97 10.32 -5.91
CA LEU A 203 1.92 10.68 -4.49
C LEU A 203 2.45 12.09 -4.26
N ARG A 204 3.52 12.50 -4.98
CA ARG A 204 4.00 13.89 -4.95
C ARG A 204 2.95 14.87 -5.47
N ALA A 205 2.25 14.56 -6.56
CA ALA A 205 1.23 15.45 -7.12
C ALA A 205 0.00 15.58 -6.21
N GLU A 206 -0.47 14.46 -5.64
CA GLU A 206 -1.67 14.42 -4.80
C GLU A 206 -1.46 15.07 -3.42
N PHE A 207 -0.24 14.99 -2.85
CA PHE A 207 0.04 15.43 -1.47
C PHE A 207 1.06 16.57 -1.37
N LYS A 208 1.39 17.26 -2.47
CA LYS A 208 2.36 18.38 -2.51
C LYS A 208 2.01 19.57 -1.61
N ASN A 209 0.74 19.68 -1.17
CA ASN A 209 0.21 20.80 -0.39
C ASN A 209 -0.51 20.32 0.90
N SER A 210 -0.15 19.16 1.47
CA SER A 210 -0.79 18.58 2.67
C SER A 210 0.16 18.45 3.86
#